data_AF-A0A495A8H5-F1
#
_entry.id   AF-A0A495A8H5-F1
#
_cell.length_a   1.000
_cell.length_b   1.000
_cell.length_c   1.000
_cell.angle_alpha   90.00
_cell.angle_beta   90.00
_cell.angle_gamma   90.00
#
_symmetry.space_group_name_H-M   'P 1'
#
loop_
_entity.id
_entity.type
_entity.pdbx_description
1 polymer ?
#
loop_
_entity_poly.entity_id
_entity_poly.type
_entity_poly.pdbx_seq_one_letter_code
_entity_poly.pdbx_strand_id
1 'polypeptide(L)' 'MGYEPATFKKSVEVLMDESINVEPIMTKKIQLEDIVEEGFHSLSNDLNQAKILIELSGGK' A
#
# COMPACT_ATOMS: atom_id res chain seq x y z
N MET A 1 -13.22 -6.10 -14.24
CA MET A 1 -12.51 -5.00 -14.94
C MET A 1 -11.42 -4.54 -13.99
N GLY A 2 -10.14 -4.77 -14.29
CA GLY A 2 -9.10 -4.68 -13.25
C GLY A 2 -7.79 -4.02 -13.68
N TYR A 3 -7.46 -4.02 -14.96
CA TYR A 3 -6.26 -3.36 -15.46
C TYR A 3 -6.53 -2.77 -16.84
N GLU A 4 -6.32 -1.47 -16.96
CA GLU A 4 -6.30 -0.74 -18.21
C GLU A 4 -4.96 -0.01 -18.31
N PRO A 5 -4.11 -0.30 -19.32
CA PRO A 5 -2.77 0.27 -19.41
C PRO A 5 -2.75 1.80 -19.33
N ALA A 6 -3.74 2.47 -19.93
CA ALA A 6 -3.86 3.93 -19.89
C ALA A 6 -4.11 4.45 -18.46
N THR A 7 -4.96 3.78 -17.70
CA THR A 7 -5.26 4.12 -16.30
C THR A 7 -4.04 3.91 -15.40
N PHE A 8 -3.27 2.84 -15.61
CA PHE A 8 -2.01 2.63 -14.88
C PHE A 8 -0.97 3.72 -15.17
N LYS A 9 -0.77 4.05 -16.46
CA LYS A 9 0.16 5.12 -16.86
C LYS A 9 -0.19 6.46 -16.22
N LYS A 10 -1.48 6.82 -16.23
CA LYS A 10 -1.97 8.04 -15.58
C LYS A 10 -1.71 8.05 -14.08
N SER A 11 -1.91 6.93 -13.39
CA SER A 11 -1.60 6.83 -11.95
C SER A 11 -0.11 7.03 -11.66
N VAL A 12 0.78 6.50 -12.51
CA VAL A 12 2.23 6.74 -12.39
C VAL A 12 2.58 8.20 -12.61
N GLU A 13 2.02 8.84 -13.64
CA GLU A 13 2.24 10.26 -13.92
C GLU A 13 1.83 11.14 -12.73
N VAL A 14 0.68 10.86 -12.11
CA VAL A 14 0.21 11.56 -10.91
C VAL A 14 1.14 11.37 -9.71
N LEU A 15 1.70 10.17 -9.52
CA LEU A 15 2.66 9.90 -8.44
C LEU A 15 4.01 10.58 -8.67
N MET A 16 4.39 10.82 -9.92
CA MET A 16 5.66 11.47 -10.30
C MET A 16 5.58 13.00 -10.32
N ASP A 17 4.39 13.58 -10.40
CA ASP A 17 4.16 15.04 -10.50
C ASP A 17 4.52 15.81 -9.21
N GLU A 18 4.92 15.12 -8.13
CA GLU A 18 5.26 15.65 -6.78
C GLU A 18 4.18 16.54 -6.11
N SER A 19 3.08 16.82 -6.82
CA SER A 19 1.95 17.63 -6.39
C SER A 19 1.03 16.91 -5.39
N ILE A 20 1.15 15.58 -5.30
CA ILE A 20 0.38 14.73 -4.39
C ILE A 20 1.33 13.94 -3.50
N ASN A 21 1.35 14.27 -2.21
CA ASN A 21 2.05 13.47 -1.21
C ASN A 21 1.17 12.28 -0.78
N VAL A 22 1.57 11.07 -1.18
CA VAL A 22 0.89 9.81 -0.81
C VAL A 22 1.48 9.14 0.43
N GLU A 23 2.54 9.67 1.03
CA GLU A 23 3.13 9.08 2.23
C GLU A 23 2.15 8.96 3.41
N PRO A 24 1.29 9.95 3.70
CA PRO A 24 0.41 9.90 4.87
C PRO A 24 -0.61 8.74 4.86
N ILE A 25 -0.93 8.18 3.70
CA ILE A 25 -1.85 7.04 3.62
C ILE A 25 -1.18 5.71 3.97
N MET A 26 0.16 5.63 3.95
CA MET A 26 0.94 4.44 4.30
C MET A 26 1.16 4.40 5.81
N THR A 27 0.15 3.92 6.54
CA THR A 27 0.08 4.03 8.00
C THR A 27 0.93 2.99 8.74
N LYS A 28 1.34 1.91 8.06
CA LYS A 28 2.14 0.85 8.67
C LYS A 28 2.94 0.08 7.62
N LYS A 29 4.09 -0.46 8.04
CA LYS A 29 4.90 -1.40 7.27
C LYS A 29 5.18 -2.63 8.13
N ILE A 30 4.97 -3.82 7.59
CA ILE A 30 5.08 -5.10 8.31
C ILE A 30 5.84 -6.13 7.50
N GLN A 31 6.31 -7.20 8.15
CA GLN A 31 6.86 -8.38 7.48
C GLN A 31 5.74 -9.31 7.01
N LEU A 32 6.04 -10.16 6.01
CA LEU A 32 5.08 -11.15 5.50
C LEU A 32 4.58 -12.11 6.60
N GLU A 33 5.44 -12.47 7.54
CA GLU A 33 5.12 -13.35 8.68
C GLU A 33 4.01 -12.78 9.59
N ASP A 34 3.87 -11.45 9.65
CA ASP A 34 2.89 -10.77 10.50
C ASP A 34 1.59 -10.40 9.76
N ILE A 35 1.43 -10.83 8.51
CA ILE A 35 0.33 -10.39 7.63
C ILE A 35 -1.08 -10.62 8.23
N VAL A 36 -1.24 -11.68 9.02
CA VAL A 36 -2.54 -12.03 9.60
C VAL A 36 -2.94 -11.03 10.69
N GLU A 37 -2.12 -10.90 11.73
CA GLU A 37 -2.43 -10.06 12.90
C GLU A 37 -2.14 -8.58 12.65
N GLU A 38 -0.94 -8.26 12.16
CA GLU A 38 -0.50 -6.88 11.99
C GLU A 38 -1.00 -6.27 10.66
N GLY A 39 -1.50 -7.10 9.74
CA GLY A 39 -2.07 -6.70 8.45
C GLY A 39 -3.60 -6.73 8.44
N PHE A 40 -4.19 -7.91 8.23
CA PHE A 40 -5.64 -8.05 8.04
C PHE A 40 -6.45 -7.72 9.28
N HIS A 41 -6.04 -8.22 10.45
CA HIS A 41 -6.76 -7.96 11.70
C HIS A 41 -6.65 -6.48 12.10
N SER A 42 -5.47 -5.87 11.94
CA SER A 42 -5.28 -4.43 12.12
C SER A 42 -6.18 -3.59 11.21
N LEU A 43 -6.24 -3.88 9.90
CA LEU A 43 -7.13 -3.17 8.97
C LEU A 43 -8.62 -3.32 9.28
N SER A 44 -9.01 -4.43 9.90
CA SER A 44 -10.42 -4.71 10.20
C SER A 44 -10.89 -4.04 11.49
N ASN A 45 -9.97 -3.72 12.42
CA ASN A 45 -10.33 -3.31 13.78
C ASN A 45 -9.73 -1.96 14.21
N ASP A 46 -8.64 -1.49 13.61
CA ASP A 46 -8.04 -0.20 13.90
C ASP A 46 -8.37 0.82 12.81
N LEU A 47 -9.27 1.76 13.15
CA LEU A 47 -9.70 2.82 12.24
C LEU A 47 -8.60 3.84 11.92
N ASN A 48 -7.45 3.79 12.60
CA ASN A 48 -6.30 4.61 12.26
C ASN A 48 -5.46 4.03 11.12
N GLN A 49 -5.74 2.80 10.66
CA GLN A 49 -5.03 2.18 9.56
C GLN A 49 -5.72 2.45 8.21
N ALA A 50 -4.98 3.02 7.26
CA ALA A 50 -5.48 3.27 5.91
C ALA A 50 -4.85 2.33 4.87
N LYS A 51 -3.52 2.15 4.91
CA LYS A 51 -2.79 1.24 4.02
C LYS A 51 -1.59 0.66 4.75
N ILE A 52 -1.51 -0.67 4.74
CA ILE A 52 -0.39 -1.41 5.31
C ILE A 52 0.46 -1.95 4.15
N LEU A 53 1.76 -1.63 4.19
CA LEU A 53 2.75 -2.19 3.26
C LEU A 53 3.35 -3.45 3.84
N ILE A 54 3.55 -4.46 2.99
CA ILE A 54 4.15 -5.73 3.40
C ILE A 54 5.50 -5.84 2.70
N GLU A 55 6.56 -5.99 3.47
CA GLU A 55 7.88 -6.30 2.94
C GLU A 55 7.98 -7.81 2.71
N LEU A 56 8.13 -8.16 1.44
CA LEU A 56 8.36 -9.54 1.02
C LEU A 56 9.87 -9.81 1.13
N SER A 57 10.29 -10.44 2.22
CA SER A 57 11.64 -10.98 2.34
C SER A 57 11.76 -12.25 1.49
N GLY A 58 11.89 -12.08 0.17
CA GLY A 58 11.90 -13.18 -0.79
C GLY A 58 12.49 -12.79 -2.14
N GLY A 59 13.82 -12.79 -2.24
CA GLY A 59 14.55 -12.74 -3.51
C GLY A 59 15.97 -12.22 -3.35
N LYS A 60 16.96 -13.12 -3.37
CA LYS A 60 18.29 -12.77 -3.88
C LYS A 60 18.19 -12.46 -5.37
#